data_AF-A0A841VMF9-F1
#
_entry.id   AF-A0A841VMF9-F1
#
_cell.length_a   1.000
_cell.length_b   1.000
_cell.length_c   1.000
_cell.angle_alpha   90.00
_cell.angle_beta   90.00
_cell.angle_gamma   90.00
#
_symmetry.space_group_name_H-M   'P 1'
#
loop_
_entity.id
_entity.type
_entity.pdbx_description
1 polymer ?
#
loop_
_entity_poly.entity_id
_entity_poly.type
_entity_poly.pdbx_seq_one_letter_code
_entity_poly.pdbx_strand_id
1 'polypeptide(L)' 'MTTFSQMSVLQKTAGITLSKPVQVTLYMLLSSLVIWTVLFSTYPAVHNTAHSARHHTLGVPCH' A
#
# COMPACT_ATOMS: atom_id res chain seq x y z
N MET A 1 2.91 -25.93 38.18
CA MET A 1 2.88 -26.46 36.81
C MET A 1 2.80 -25.27 35.85
N THR A 2 3.82 -25.06 35.02
CA THR A 2 3.78 -24.05 33.96
C THR A 2 3.36 -24.73 32.67
N THR A 3 2.11 -24.57 32.27
CA THR A 3 1.56 -25.16 31.04
C THR A 3 2.01 -24.32 29.86
N PHE A 4 2.89 -24.84 29.02
CA PHE A 4 3.24 -24.21 27.75
C PHE A 4 2.13 -24.49 26.74
N SER A 5 1.31 -23.48 26.42
CA SER A 5 0.36 -23.57 25.31
C SER A 5 1.10 -23.54 23.98
N GLN A 6 1.20 -24.69 23.29
CA GLN A 6 1.65 -24.73 21.90
C GLN A 6 0.62 -24.00 21.03
N MET A 7 0.91 -22.75 20.67
CA MET A 7 0.14 -22.06 19.65
C MET A 7 0.31 -22.78 18.32
N SER A 8 -0.80 -23.10 17.66
CA SER A 8 -0.78 -23.65 16.31
C SER A 8 -0.10 -22.67 15.33
N VAL A 9 0.56 -23.21 14.30
CA VAL A 9 1.18 -22.38 13.24
C VAL A 9 0.17 -21.41 12.64
N LEU A 10 -1.10 -21.84 12.47
CA LEU A 10 -2.18 -20.99 11.99
C LEU A 10 -2.51 -19.82 12.93
N GLN A 11 -2.58 -20.04 14.25
CA GLN A 11 -2.79 -18.94 15.22
C GLN A 11 -1.61 -17.95 15.22
N LYS A 12 -0.38 -18.45 15.08
CA LYS A 12 0.80 -17.59 14.98
C LYS A 12 0.76 -16.73 13.72
N THR A 13 0.46 -17.33 12.56
CA THR A 13 0.30 -16.61 11.29
C THR A 13 -0.83 -15.58 11.36
N ALA A 14 -1.99 -15.96 11.93
CA ALA A 14 -3.11 -15.04 12.13
C ALA A 14 -2.73 -13.84 13.00
N GLY A 15 -1.99 -14.06 14.10
CA GLY A 15 -1.52 -12.98 14.96
C GLY A 15 -0.56 -12.01 14.26
N ILE A 16 0.29 -12.50 13.37
CA ILE A 16 1.21 -11.68 12.57
C ILE A 16 0.43 -10.87 11.53
N THR A 17 -0.42 -11.51 10.74
CA THR A 17 -1.20 -10.83 9.68
C THR A 17 -2.21 -9.84 10.25
N LEU A 18 -2.84 -10.17 11.39
CA LEU A 18 -3.77 -9.29 12.07
C LEU A 18 -3.07 -8.24 12.95
N SER A 19 -1.73 -8.25 12.99
CA SER A 19 -1.00 -7.24 13.74
C SER A 19 -1.17 -5.87 13.09
N LYS A 20 -1.29 -4.83 13.92
CA LYS A 20 -1.38 -3.44 13.46
C LYS A 20 -0.20 -3.04 12.56
N PRO A 21 1.06 -3.42 12.84
CA PRO A 21 2.18 -3.09 11.96
C PRO A 21 2.02 -3.65 10.54
N VAL A 22 1.58 -4.90 10.39
CA VAL A 22 1.36 -5.50 9.08
C VAL A 22 0.24 -4.80 8.33
N GLN A 23 -0.87 -4.49 9.00
CA GLN A 23 -1.97 -3.74 8.40
C GLN A 23 -1.54 -2.35 7.92
N VAL A 24 -0.76 -1.62 8.74
CA VAL A 24 -0.22 -0.30 8.37
C VAL A 24 0.72 -0.40 7.18
N THR A 25 1.63 -1.38 7.17
CA THR A 25 2.53 -1.60 6.02
C THR A 25 1.77 -1.90 4.74
N LEU A 26 0.77 -2.79 4.80
CA LEU A 26 -0.08 -3.11 3.65
C LEU A 26 -0.85 -1.88 3.16
N TYR A 27 -1.38 -1.08 4.07
CA TYR A 27 -2.05 0.17 3.73
C TYR A 27 -1.11 1.15 3.04
N MET A 28 0.09 1.38 3.59
CA MET A 28 1.08 2.27 3.00
C MET A 28 1.54 1.80 1.62
N LEU A 29 1.74 0.50 1.42
CA LEU A 29 2.07 -0.09 0.12
C LEU A 29 0.95 0.13 -0.89
N LEU A 30 -0.30 -0.13 -0.49
CA LEU A 30 -1.47 0.10 -1.34
C LEU A 30 -1.61 1.59 -1.71
N SER A 31 -1.48 2.50 -0.73
CA SER A 31 -1.50 3.94 -0.99
C SER A 31 -0.40 4.36 -1.97
N SER A 32 0.82 3.84 -1.79
CA SER A 32 1.93 4.13 -2.69
C SER A 32 1.65 3.66 -4.12
N LEU A 33 1.08 2.46 -4.29
CA LEU A 33 0.68 1.93 -5.60
C LEU A 33 -0.41 2.77 -6.26
N VAL A 34 -1.41 3.22 -5.50
CA VAL A 34 -2.48 4.09 -6.01
C VAL A 34 -1.91 5.43 -6.46
N ILE A 35 -1.09 6.06 -5.62
CA ILE A 35 -0.44 7.35 -5.93
C ILE A 35 0.42 7.21 -7.18
N TRP A 36 1.26 6.18 -7.26
CA TRP A 36 2.08 5.89 -8.43
C TRP A 36 1.23 5.72 -9.68
N THR A 37 0.17 4.91 -9.60
CA THR A 37 -0.71 4.65 -10.75
C THR A 37 -1.34 5.94 -11.25
N VAL A 38 -1.87 6.79 -10.37
CA VAL A 38 -2.49 8.08 -10.77
C VAL A 38 -1.44 9.02 -11.38
N LEU A 39 -0.29 9.19 -10.71
CA LEU A 39 0.75 10.12 -11.13
C LEU A 39 1.53 9.67 -12.36
N PHE A 40 1.52 8.38 -12.71
CA PHE A 40 2.29 7.84 -13.84
C PHE A 40 1.44 7.12 -14.89
N SER A 41 0.11 7.12 -14.78
CA SER A 41 -0.76 6.51 -15.79
C SER A 41 -0.54 7.11 -17.19
N THR A 42 -0.52 6.25 -18.19
CA THR A 42 -0.55 6.59 -19.63
C THR A 42 -1.95 6.52 -20.23
N TYR A 43 -2.94 6.07 -19.46
CA TYR A 43 -4.32 6.01 -19.92
C TYR A 43 -4.93 7.43 -19.96
N PRO A 44 -5.42 7.92 -21.13
CA PRO A 44 -5.75 9.33 -21.32
C PRO A 44 -6.75 9.90 -20.30
N ALA A 45 -7.79 9.16 -19.93
CA ALA A 45 -8.78 9.67 -18.98
C ALA A 45 -8.19 9.90 -17.58
N VAL A 46 -7.36 8.96 -17.10
CA VAL A 46 -6.70 9.10 -15.79
C VAL A 46 -5.60 10.15 -15.86
N HIS A 47 -4.79 10.15 -16.93
CA HIS A 47 -3.77 11.16 -17.16
C HIS A 47 -4.36 12.58 -17.12
N ASN A 48 -5.41 12.83 -17.89
CA ASN A 48 -6.02 14.15 -18.02
C ASN A 48 -6.66 14.61 -16.71
N THR A 49 -7.27 13.68 -15.96
CA THR A 49 -7.84 13.97 -14.64
C THR A 49 -6.75 14.40 -13.64
N ALA A 50 -5.60 13.73 -13.66
CA ALA A 50 -4.49 14.02 -12.76
C ALA A 50 -3.51 15.08 -13.30
N HIS A 51 -3.76 15.65 -14.48
CA HIS A 51 -2.78 16.42 -15.24
C HIS A 51 -2.21 17.62 -14.48
N SER A 52 -3.08 18.42 -13.86
CA SER A 52 -2.68 19.58 -13.05
C SER A 52 -1.81 19.16 -11.85
N ALA A 53 -2.20 18.08 -11.15
CA ALA A 53 -1.43 17.56 -10.03
C ALA A 53 -0.04 17.07 -10.47
N ARG A 54 0.07 16.44 -11.65
CA ARG A 54 1.35 16.00 -12.22
C ARG A 54 2.27 17.17 -12.52
N HIS A 55 1.78 18.26 -13.11
CA HIS A 55 2.59 19.46 -13.36
C HIS A 55 3.14 20.12 -12.10
N HIS A 56 2.43 20.01 -10.97
CA HIS A 56 2.91 20.53 -9.68
C HIS A 56 3.76 19.53 -8.88
N THR A 57 3.87 18.28 -9.33
CA THR A 57 4.63 17.24 -8.62
C THR A 57 6.02 17.10 -9.23
N LEU A 58 7.03 17.56 -8.49
CA LEU A 58 8.44 17.41 -8.86
C LEU A 58 8.79 15.94 -9.15
N GLY A 59 9.46 15.71 -10.28
CA GLY A 59 9.89 14.38 -10.70
C GLY A 59 8.83 13.54 -11.41
N VAL A 60 7.61 14.05 -11.61
CA VAL A 60 6.60 13.40 -12.46
C VAL A 60 6.72 13.95 -13.89
N PRO A 61 7.17 13.15 -14.87
CA PRO A 61 7.26 13.60 -16.24
C PRO A 61 5.86 13.84 -16.82
N CYS A 62 5.72 14.96 -17.51
CA CYS A 62 4.61 15.32 -18.37
C CYS A 62 5.17 15.81 -19.72
N HIS A 63 4.29 15.95 -20.71
CA HIS A 63 4.66 16.37 -22.07
C HIS A 63 5.33 17.75 -22.11
#